data_AF-A0AAD2EP87-F1
#
_entry.id   AF-A0AAD2EP87-F1
#
_cell.length_a   1.000
_cell.length_b   1.000
_cell.length_c   1.000
_cell.angle_alpha   90.00
_cell.angle_beta   90.00
_cell.angle_gamma   90.00
#
_symmetry.space_group_name_H-M   'P 1'
#
loop_
_entity.id
_entity.type
_entity.pdbx_description
1 polymer ?
#
loop_
_entity_poly.entity_id
_entity_poly.type
_entity_poly.pdbx_seq_one_letter_code
_entity_poly.pdbx_strand_id
1 'polypeptide(L)'
;MDRIRQRLAQLSARLGEAEWLDGAFSGGDLMMVSVLLRARPSGVLDAFPNLTAYVARGEARPAYQRAFAAQLAAFTGQAQAGPSAR
;
A
#
# COMPACT_ATOMS: atom_id res chain seq x y z
N MET A 1 -1.07 9.14 -20.39
CA MET A 1 -1.24 7.81 -19.76
C MET A 1 0.01 6.92 -19.85
N ASP A 2 0.93 7.16 -20.79
CA ASP A 2 2.10 6.26 -20.95
C ASP A 2 3.16 6.37 -19.87
N ARG A 3 3.41 7.58 -19.33
CA ARG A 3 4.46 7.78 -18.32
C ARG A 3 4.21 7.00 -17.01
N ILE A 4 2.96 6.91 -16.55
CA ILE A 4 2.64 6.14 -15.34
C ILE A 4 2.83 4.64 -15.57
N ARG A 5 2.37 4.11 -16.72
CA ARG A 5 2.62 2.71 -17.10
C ARG A 5 4.11 2.41 -17.20
N GLN A 6 4.90 3.31 -17.76
CA GLN A 6 6.35 3.14 -17.84
C GLN A 6 7.00 3.05 -16.45
N ARG A 7 6.57 3.90 -15.49
CA ARG A 7 7.07 3.84 -14.11
C ARG A 7 6.63 2.56 -13.38
N LEU A 8 5.40 2.12 -13.60
CA LEU A 8 4.90 0.87 -13.04
C LEU A 8 5.61 -0.35 -13.65
N ALA A 9 5.94 -0.32 -14.95
CA ALA A 9 6.75 -1.36 -15.59
C ALA A 9 8.16 -1.44 -14.98
N GLN A 10 8.81 -0.28 -14.72
CA GLN A 10 10.10 -0.24 -14.03
C GLN A 10 10.02 -0.79 -12.60
N LEU A 11 8.99 -0.40 -11.85
CA LEU A 11 8.76 -0.92 -10.50
C LEU A 11 8.49 -2.43 -10.51
N SER A 12 7.65 -2.89 -11.42
CA SER A 12 7.35 -4.32 -11.64
C SER A 12 8.63 -5.10 -11.94
N ALA A 13 9.48 -4.60 -12.84
CA ALA A 13 10.75 -5.24 -13.16
C ALA A 13 11.71 -5.24 -11.97
N ARG A 14 11.76 -4.16 -11.18
CA ARG A 14 12.61 -4.05 -9.98
C ARG A 14 12.16 -4.99 -8.86
N LEU A 15 10.85 -5.17 -8.69
CA LEU A 15 10.30 -6.11 -7.73
C LEU A 15 10.55 -7.56 -8.20
N GLY A 16 10.32 -7.85 -9.49
CA GLY A 16 10.43 -9.19 -10.04
C GLY A 16 9.60 -10.19 -9.23
N GLU A 17 10.25 -11.28 -8.81
CA GLU A 17 9.69 -12.32 -7.95
C GLU A 17 9.96 -12.09 -6.45
N ALA A 18 10.59 -10.96 -6.08
CA ALA A 18 10.91 -10.67 -4.70
C ALA A 18 9.64 -10.39 -3.89
N GLU A 19 9.68 -10.76 -2.61
CA GLU A 19 8.58 -10.50 -1.69
C GLU A 19 8.45 -8.99 -1.41
N TRP A 20 9.58 -8.30 -1.21
CA TRP A 20 9.72 -6.89 -0.87
C TRP A 20 10.86 -6.24 -1.68
N LEU A 21 10.90 -4.91 -1.76
CA LEU A 21 11.80 -4.18 -2.64
C LEU A 21 13.29 -4.38 -2.29
N ASP A 22 13.63 -4.40 -1.00
CA ASP A 22 15.01 -4.46 -0.51
C ASP A 22 15.21 -5.63 0.48
N GLY A 23 14.69 -6.81 0.12
CA GLY A 23 14.84 -8.04 0.91
C GLY A 23 13.77 -8.17 1.99
N ALA A 24 14.08 -7.76 3.21
CA ALA A 24 13.09 -7.75 4.28
C ALA A 24 12.14 -6.55 4.12
N PHE A 25 10.90 -6.68 4.64
CA PHE A 25 9.94 -5.57 4.66
C PHE A 25 10.55 -4.33 5.32
N SER A 26 10.44 -3.20 4.64
CA SER A 26 11.06 -1.94 5.01
C SER A 26 10.08 -0.76 5.00
N GLY A 27 10.55 0.41 5.44
CA GLY A 27 9.81 1.66 5.26
C GLY A 27 9.54 2.01 3.79
N GLY A 28 10.43 1.59 2.88
CA GLY A 28 10.23 1.75 1.43
C GLY A 28 8.99 1.00 0.95
N ASP A 29 8.77 -0.21 1.47
CA ASP A 29 7.62 -1.01 1.10
C ASP A 29 6.31 -0.40 1.59
N LEU A 30 6.30 0.06 2.85
CA LEU A 30 5.16 0.76 3.44
C LEU A 30 4.73 1.98 2.60
N MET A 31 5.70 2.80 2.20
CA MET A 31 5.44 3.97 1.36
C MET A 31 4.95 3.57 -0.04
N MET A 32 5.58 2.57 -0.65
CA MET A 32 5.23 2.15 -2.02
C MET A 32 3.85 1.52 -2.08
N VAL A 33 3.50 0.63 -1.14
CA VAL A 33 2.15 0.05 -1.04
C VAL A 33 1.10 1.16 -0.92
N SER A 34 1.36 2.18 -0.09
CA SER A 34 0.46 3.33 0.06
C SER A 34 0.29 4.15 -1.22
N VAL A 35 1.35 4.30 -2.02
CA VAL A 35 1.28 4.95 -3.34
C VAL A 35 0.44 4.12 -4.32
N LEU A 36 0.66 2.82 -4.38
CA LEU A 36 -0.06 1.92 -5.28
C LEU A 36 -1.54 1.80 -4.90
N LEU A 37 -1.89 1.81 -3.61
CA LEU A 37 -3.27 1.83 -3.15
C LEU A 37 -4.06 3.03 -3.69
N ARG A 38 -3.42 4.22 -3.75
CA ARG A 38 -4.05 5.41 -4.37
C ARG A 38 -4.22 5.29 -5.88
N ALA A 39 -3.34 4.53 -6.55
CA ALA A 39 -3.44 4.29 -7.99
C ALA A 39 -4.51 3.23 -8.33
N ARG A 40 -4.85 2.33 -7.40
CA ARG A 40 -5.77 1.21 -7.62
C ARG A 40 -7.12 1.59 -8.24
N PRO A 41 -7.83 2.66 -7.81
CA PRO A 41 -9.13 3.03 -8.40
C PRO A 41 -9.10 3.38 -9.89
N SER A 42 -7.91 3.68 -10.44
CA SER A 42 -7.75 3.95 -11.87
C SER A 42 -7.71 2.70 -12.76
N GLY A 43 -7.64 1.49 -12.17
CA GLY A 43 -7.47 0.23 -12.91
C GLY A 43 -6.08 0.02 -13.53
N VAL A 44 -5.14 0.94 -13.33
CA VAL A 44 -3.82 0.86 -13.98
C VAL A 44 -2.97 -0.32 -13.50
N LEU A 45 -3.21 -0.82 -12.28
CA LEU A 45 -2.48 -1.95 -11.70
C LEU A 45 -2.91 -3.31 -12.28
N ASP A 46 -4.04 -3.39 -12.95
CA ASP A 46 -4.57 -4.65 -13.50
C ASP A 46 -3.63 -5.23 -14.59
N ALA A 47 -2.79 -4.37 -15.20
CA ALA A 47 -1.75 -4.78 -16.14
C ALA A 47 -0.47 -5.33 -15.48
N PHE A 48 -0.36 -5.31 -14.13
CA PHE A 48 0.85 -5.67 -13.39
C PHE A 48 0.52 -6.63 -12.22
N PRO A 49 0.33 -7.94 -12.49
CA PRO A 49 -0.10 -8.91 -11.47
C PRO A 49 0.81 -9.00 -10.24
N ASN A 50 2.13 -8.87 -10.43
CA ASN A 50 3.10 -8.90 -9.33
C ASN A 50 2.97 -7.68 -8.39
N LEU A 51 2.66 -6.50 -8.93
CA LEU A 51 2.39 -5.30 -8.13
C LEU A 51 1.06 -5.40 -7.40
N THR A 52 0.05 -6.01 -8.01
CA THR A 52 -1.22 -6.33 -7.34
C THR A 52 -1.00 -7.30 -6.17
N ALA A 53 -0.21 -8.37 -6.38
CA ALA A 53 0.15 -9.30 -5.32
C ALA A 53 0.98 -8.64 -4.20
N TYR A 54 1.89 -7.74 -4.56
CA TYR A 54 2.70 -6.96 -3.63
C TYR A 54 1.85 -6.05 -2.73
N VAL A 55 0.87 -5.34 -3.30
CA VAL A 55 -0.09 -4.55 -2.52
C VAL A 55 -0.90 -5.45 -1.59
N ALA A 56 -1.42 -6.57 -2.09
CA ALA A 56 -2.20 -7.51 -1.27
C ALA A 56 -1.38 -8.07 -0.09
N ARG A 57 -0.10 -8.38 -0.29
CA ARG A 57 0.81 -8.77 0.81
C ARG A 57 0.95 -7.65 1.84
N GLY A 58 1.08 -6.40 1.39
CA GLY A 58 1.13 -5.23 2.27
C GLY A 58 -0.15 -5.08 3.11
N GLU A 59 -1.32 -5.21 2.49
CA GLU A 59 -2.63 -5.12 3.16
C GLU A 59 -2.88 -6.27 4.15
N ALA A 60 -2.34 -7.46 3.86
CA ALA A 60 -2.47 -8.62 4.73
C ALA A 60 -1.65 -8.51 6.03
N ARG A 61 -0.72 -7.54 6.13
CA ARG A 61 0.09 -7.39 7.35
C ARG A 61 -0.79 -6.97 8.53
N PRO A 62 -0.66 -7.60 9.71
CA PRO A 62 -1.45 -7.23 10.89
C PRO A 62 -1.32 -5.76 11.29
N ALA A 63 -0.14 -5.17 11.09
CA ALA A 63 0.09 -3.74 11.37
C ALA A 63 -0.74 -2.83 10.43
N TYR A 64 -0.86 -3.18 9.15
CA TYR A 64 -1.69 -2.44 8.20
C TYR A 64 -3.17 -2.54 8.60
N GLN A 65 -3.67 -3.75 8.87
CA GLN A 65 -5.06 -3.96 9.26
C GLN A 65 -5.45 -3.18 10.52
N ARG A 66 -4.58 -3.17 11.54
CA ARG A 66 -4.79 -2.35 12.76
C ARG A 66 -4.81 -0.86 12.46
N ALA A 67 -3.85 -0.37 11.66
CA ALA A 67 -3.79 1.04 11.29
C ALA A 67 -5.01 1.47 10.48
N PHE A 68 -5.44 0.63 9.52
CA PHE A 68 -6.64 0.86 8.73
C PHE A 68 -7.90 0.87 9.59
N ALA A 69 -8.06 -0.08 10.52
CA ALA A 69 -9.19 -0.10 11.44
C ALA A 69 -9.24 1.15 12.33
N ALA A 70 -8.10 1.60 12.86
CA ALA A 70 -8.01 2.85 13.63
C ALA A 70 -8.35 4.09 12.78
N GLN A 71 -7.82 4.18 11.57
CA GLN A 71 -8.13 5.28 10.65
C GLN A 71 -9.61 5.29 10.24
N LEU A 72 -10.18 4.11 9.95
CA LEU A 72 -11.58 3.96 9.60
C LEU A 72 -12.48 4.40 10.75
N ALA A 73 -12.19 3.98 11.98
CA ALA A 73 -12.93 4.42 13.17
C ALA A 73 -12.87 5.95 13.33
N ALA A 74 -11.71 6.57 13.10
CA ALA A 74 -11.58 8.03 13.14
C ALA A 74 -12.40 8.72 12.05
N PHE A 75 -12.41 8.14 10.84
CA PHE A 75 -13.16 8.68 9.71
C PHE A 75 -14.68 8.55 9.88
N THR A 76 -15.16 7.45 10.47
CA THR A 76 -16.60 7.21 10.71
C THR A 76 -17.13 7.80 12.00
N GLY A 77 -16.28 8.51 12.78
CA GLY A 77 -16.64 9.09 14.07
C GLY A 77 -16.83 8.06 15.19
N GLN A 78 -16.35 6.83 15.00
CA GLN A 78 -16.37 5.76 16.00
C GLN A 78 -15.09 5.68 16.83
N ALA A 79 -14.06 6.46 16.48
CA ALA A 79 -12.87 6.59 17.31
C ALA A 79 -13.26 7.30 18.61
N GLN A 80 -13.02 6.63 19.74
CA GLN A 80 -13.09 7.28 21.04
C GLN A 80 -12.10 8.46 21.05
N ALA A 81 -12.58 9.63 21.48
CA ALA A 81 -11.71 10.76 21.77
C ALA A 81 -10.66 10.30 22.79
N GLY A 82 -9.40 10.17 22.35
CA GLY A 82 -8.29 9.99 23.27
C GLY A 82 -8.31 11.13 24.30
N PRO A 83 -7.94 10.88 25.57
CA PRO A 83 -8.06 11.89 26.61
C PRO A 83 -7.31 13.14 26.17
N SER A 84 -8.01 14.29 26.14
CA SER A 84 -7.41 15.61 25.99
C SER A 84 -6.26 15.72 26.99
N ALA A 85 -5.03 15.70 26.49
CA ALA A 85 -3.88 16.11 27.27
C ALA A 85 -4.08 17.59 27.60
N ARG A 86 -4.19 17.87 28.90
CA ARG A 86 -4.12 19.21 29.47
C ARG A 86 -2.72 19.77 29.32
#